data_AF-A0A8X6PFH2-F1
#
_entry.id   AF-A0A8X6PFH2-F1
#
_cell.length_a   1.000
_cell.length_b   1.000
_cell.length_c   1.000
_cell.angle_alpha   90.00
_cell.angle_beta   90.00
_cell.angle_gamma   90.00
#
_symmetry.space_group_name_H-M   'P 1'
#
loop_
_entity.id
_entity.type
_entity.pdbx_description
1 polymer ?
#
loop_
_entity_poly.entity_id
_entity_poly.type
_entity_poly.pdbx_seq_one_letter_code
_entity_poly.pdbx_strand_id
1 'polypeptide(L)'
;MNSDSENECLIEEESSDEEFSSSESESEDDCLGIKVCLGDSGDPLEYFNLFFDEEMFLFIVSETNRYAESFFEDAELTPASRALKWKNTDIGEMKRFLSLLLLQGVVQKPVEKWFWSKRPILSTPFFGKIMSEMRYGLLMKFLHFENNDVFDKESKAKEN
;
A
#
# COMPACT_ATOMS: atom_id res chain seq x y z
N MET A 1 -61.30 -70.52 28.06
CA MET A 1 -62.14 -70.30 26.86
C MET A 1 -62.66 -68.88 26.96
N ASN A 2 -62.11 -68.02 26.08
CA ASN A 2 -62.58 -66.75 25.47
C ASN A 2 -63.71 -65.99 26.19
N SER A 3 -63.71 -64.67 26.34
CA SER A 3 -63.08 -63.58 25.55
C SER A 3 -63.43 -62.24 26.22
N ASP A 4 -62.49 -61.28 26.16
CA ASP A 4 -62.60 -59.81 26.06
C ASP A 4 -63.42 -59.05 27.14
N SER A 5 -63.05 -57.86 27.64
CA SER A 5 -62.33 -56.74 27.04
C SER A 5 -61.77 -55.80 28.13
N GLU A 6 -60.50 -55.45 27.95
CA GLU A 6 -59.88 -54.11 28.09
C GLU A 6 -60.00 -53.35 29.42
N ASN A 7 -58.89 -53.39 30.15
CA ASN A 7 -58.57 -52.62 31.34
C ASN A 7 -57.94 -51.28 30.90
N GLU A 8 -58.55 -50.16 31.24
CA GLU A 8 -57.96 -48.82 31.11
C GLU A 8 -56.75 -48.68 32.04
N CYS A 9 -55.58 -48.42 31.46
CA CYS A 9 -54.49 -47.76 32.15
C CYS A 9 -53.68 -47.01 31.09
N LEU A 10 -54.01 -45.74 30.90
CA LEU A 10 -53.24 -44.86 30.03
C LEU A 10 -51.90 -44.56 30.71
N ILE A 11 -50.86 -45.06 30.05
CA ILE A 11 -49.46 -44.72 30.27
C ILE A 11 -49.26 -43.33 29.67
N GLU A 12 -48.80 -42.37 30.47
CA GLU A 12 -48.03 -41.25 29.91
C GLU A 12 -46.64 -41.29 30.54
N GLU A 13 -45.67 -41.44 29.64
CA GLU A 13 -44.30 -41.81 29.89
C GLU A 13 -43.52 -40.70 30.60
N GLU A 14 -42.68 -41.21 31.50
CA GLU A 14 -41.65 -40.60 32.31
C GLU A 14 -40.80 -39.56 31.56
N SER A 15 -40.90 -38.30 31.97
CA SER A 15 -39.93 -37.26 31.63
C SER A 15 -38.85 -37.19 32.72
N SER A 16 -37.68 -37.74 32.42
CA SER A 16 -36.41 -37.47 33.10
C SER A 16 -35.32 -37.63 32.04
N ASP A 17 -34.78 -36.51 31.59
CA ASP A 17 -33.48 -36.00 32.03
C ASP A 17 -32.47 -36.29 30.93
N GLU A 18 -32.15 -35.26 30.16
CA GLU A 18 -30.78 -34.84 29.90
C GLU A 18 -30.85 -33.55 29.08
N GLU A 19 -30.65 -32.42 29.78
CA GLU A 19 -30.30 -31.16 29.13
C GLU A 19 -29.04 -31.40 28.30
N PHE A 20 -29.24 -31.61 27.00
CA PHE A 20 -28.17 -31.54 26.02
C PHE A 20 -27.64 -30.10 26.04
N SER A 21 -26.52 -29.93 26.76
CA SER A 21 -25.71 -28.72 26.73
C SER A 21 -25.38 -28.43 25.27
N SER A 22 -26.17 -27.56 24.68
CA SER A 22 -25.81 -26.91 23.45
C SER A 22 -24.65 -26.02 23.84
N SER A 23 -23.44 -26.50 23.59
CA SER A 23 -22.26 -25.65 23.53
C SER A 23 -22.63 -24.53 22.57
N GLU A 24 -22.95 -23.35 23.11
CA GLU A 24 -22.86 -22.11 22.38
C GLU A 24 -21.41 -22.05 21.92
N SER A 25 -21.18 -22.51 20.68
CA SER A 25 -19.97 -22.18 19.97
C SER A 25 -19.99 -20.66 19.92
N GLU A 26 -19.18 -20.03 20.76
CA GLU A 26 -18.75 -18.66 20.55
C GLU A 26 -18.34 -18.61 19.08
N SER A 27 -19.14 -17.93 18.26
CA SER A 27 -18.71 -17.61 16.92
C SER A 27 -17.54 -16.67 17.14
N GLU A 28 -16.33 -17.24 17.13
CA GLU A 28 -15.14 -16.49 16.78
C GLU A 28 -15.53 -15.73 15.53
N ASP A 29 -15.74 -14.42 15.68
CA ASP A 29 -15.85 -13.50 14.56
C ASP A 29 -14.52 -13.67 13.81
N ASP A 30 -14.52 -14.61 12.86
CA ASP A 30 -13.50 -14.73 11.85
C ASP A 30 -13.69 -13.50 10.96
N CYS A 31 -13.21 -12.37 11.47
CA CYS A 31 -13.18 -11.12 10.75
C CYS A 31 -12.25 -11.33 9.57
N LEU A 32 -12.83 -11.74 8.45
CA LEU A 32 -12.19 -11.76 7.13
C LEU A 32 -11.91 -10.30 6.75
N GLY A 33 -10.81 -9.74 7.26
CA GLY A 33 -10.45 -8.35 7.05
C GLY A 33 -9.20 -7.90 7.80
N ILE A 34 -8.70 -6.71 7.46
CA ILE A 34 -7.56 -6.07 8.13
C ILE A 34 -7.96 -5.74 9.58
N LYS A 35 -7.28 -6.36 10.55
CA LYS A 35 -7.50 -6.14 12.00
C LYS A 35 -6.76 -4.88 12.49
N VAL A 36 -7.03 -3.72 11.90
CA VAL A 36 -6.47 -2.45 12.35
C VAL A 36 -7.58 -1.56 12.90
N CYS A 37 -7.38 -1.07 14.13
CA CYS A 37 -8.28 -0.11 14.77
C CYS A 37 -8.02 1.28 14.19
N LEU A 38 -8.83 1.67 13.22
CA LEU A 38 -8.82 3.04 12.69
C LEU A 38 -9.75 3.93 13.50
N GLY A 39 -9.51 5.24 13.47
CA GLY A 39 -10.48 6.18 14.01
C GLY A 39 -11.79 6.10 13.24
N ASP A 40 -12.90 6.47 13.86
CA ASP A 40 -14.23 6.53 13.23
C ASP A 40 -14.32 7.66 12.16
N SER A 41 -13.18 8.24 11.76
CA SER A 41 -13.05 9.38 10.86
C SER A 41 -13.30 9.01 9.39
N GLY A 42 -13.06 7.75 9.01
CA GLY A 42 -13.13 7.30 7.63
C GLY A 42 -12.17 8.04 6.69
N ASP A 43 -11.13 8.69 7.23
CA ASP A 43 -10.19 9.50 6.45
C ASP A 43 -9.32 8.60 5.55
N PRO A 44 -9.41 8.71 4.21
CA PRO A 44 -8.60 7.92 3.29
C PRO A 44 -7.09 8.01 3.54
N LEU A 45 -6.61 9.12 4.12
CA LEU A 45 -5.20 9.28 4.45
C LEU A 45 -4.76 8.34 5.59
N GLU A 46 -5.61 8.06 6.57
CA GLU A 46 -5.31 7.11 7.66
C GLU A 46 -5.08 5.70 7.09
N TYR A 47 -5.92 5.26 6.15
CA TYR A 47 -5.75 3.97 5.46
C TYR A 47 -4.47 3.92 4.62
N PHE A 48 -4.14 5.00 3.91
CA PHE A 48 -2.91 5.07 3.12
C PHE A 48 -1.66 4.93 4.00
N ASN A 49 -1.66 5.57 5.17
CA ASN A 49 -0.54 5.53 6.10
C ASN A 49 -0.33 4.16 6.76
N LEU A 50 -1.29 3.21 6.63
CA LEU A 50 -1.08 1.81 7.05
C LEU A 50 -0.06 1.09 6.16
N PHE A 51 0.08 1.54 4.91
CA PHE A 51 1.01 0.95 3.94
C PHE A 51 2.27 1.80 3.77
N PHE A 52 2.13 3.12 3.83
CA PHE A 52 3.20 4.09 3.66
C PHE A 52 3.37 4.93 4.92
N ASP A 53 3.97 4.34 5.94
CA ASP A 53 4.32 5.04 7.17
C ASP A 53 5.57 5.93 6.99
N GLU A 54 5.90 6.67 8.05
CA GLU A 54 7.04 7.58 8.02
C GLU A 54 8.39 6.86 7.85
N GLU A 55 8.54 5.66 8.41
CA GLU A 55 9.75 4.85 8.29
C GLU A 55 9.95 4.40 6.84
N MET A 56 8.89 3.93 6.17
CA MET A 56 8.94 3.57 4.76
C MET A 56 9.31 4.77 3.89
N PHE A 57 8.73 5.95 4.16
CA PHE A 57 9.12 7.17 3.42
C PHE A 57 10.59 7.53 3.65
N LEU A 58 11.06 7.46 4.90
CA LEU A 58 12.45 7.74 5.23
C LEU A 58 13.41 6.78 4.52
N PHE A 59 13.05 5.51 4.45
CA PHE A 59 13.77 4.50 3.69
C PHE A 59 13.84 4.88 2.21
N ILE A 60 12.70 5.06 1.53
CA ILE A 60 12.65 5.41 0.10
C ILE A 60 13.47 6.67 -0.20
N VAL A 61 13.37 7.70 0.64
CA VAL A 61 14.15 8.94 0.51
C VAL A 61 15.65 8.67 0.59
N SER A 62 16.08 7.89 1.59
CA SER A 62 17.49 7.56 1.79
C SER A 62 18.06 6.77 0.61
N GLU A 63 17.33 5.75 0.15
CA GLU A 63 17.74 4.92 -0.98
C GLU A 63 17.79 5.71 -2.29
N THR A 64 16.77 6.56 -2.53
CA THR A 64 16.69 7.42 -3.72
C THR A 64 17.84 8.42 -3.78
N ASN A 65 18.18 9.06 -2.65
CA ASN A 65 19.29 10.00 -2.58
C ASN A 65 20.63 9.30 -2.78
N ARG A 66 20.84 8.14 -2.14
CA ARG A 66 22.07 7.36 -2.30
C ARG A 66 22.25 6.87 -3.74
N TYR A 67 21.19 6.37 -4.37
CA TYR A 67 21.26 5.95 -5.77
C TYR A 67 21.61 7.10 -6.72
N ALA A 68 21.08 8.30 -6.46
CA ALA A 68 21.46 9.48 -7.24
C ALA A 68 22.94 9.83 -7.04
N GLU A 69 23.47 9.75 -5.82
CA GLU A 69 24.89 9.96 -5.53
C GLU A 69 25.77 8.97 -6.29
N SER A 70 25.50 7.66 -6.19
CA SER A 70 26.22 6.63 -6.96
C SER A 70 26.17 6.88 -8.46
N PHE A 71 25.01 7.29 -9.00
CA PHE A 71 24.90 7.64 -10.42
C PHE A 71 25.85 8.77 -10.83
N PHE A 72 26.09 9.77 -9.98
CA PHE A 72 27.02 10.86 -10.31
C PHE A 72 28.49 10.49 -10.15
N GLU A 73 28.81 9.49 -9.34
CA GLU A 73 30.17 8.96 -9.23
C GLU A 73 30.61 8.27 -10.52
N ASP A 74 29.70 7.52 -11.15
CA ASP A 74 30.00 6.71 -12.33
C ASP A 74 29.72 7.41 -13.68
N ALA A 75 28.88 8.45 -13.70
CA ALA A 75 28.39 9.01 -14.96
C ALA A 75 29.26 10.14 -15.54
N GLU A 76 29.69 9.97 -16.79
CA GLU A 76 30.20 11.07 -17.62
C GLU A 76 29.03 11.86 -18.24
N LEU A 77 28.70 13.01 -17.63
CA LEU A 77 27.58 13.85 -18.07
C LEU A 77 28.03 15.05 -18.89
N THR A 78 27.27 15.34 -19.96
CA THR A 78 27.41 16.62 -20.65
C THR A 78 26.88 17.77 -19.78
N PRO A 79 27.40 19.01 -19.92
CA PRO A 79 26.90 20.17 -19.18
C PRO A 79 25.41 20.48 -19.38
N ALA A 80 24.81 19.97 -20.47
CA ALA A 80 23.39 20.12 -20.77
C ALA A 80 22.51 19.03 -20.13
N SER A 81 23.09 18.05 -19.44
CA SER A 81 22.35 16.95 -18.84
C SER A 81 21.35 17.46 -17.81
N ARG A 82 20.08 17.03 -17.95
CA ARG A 82 19.03 17.33 -16.96
C ARG A 82 19.34 16.75 -15.59
N ALA A 83 20.10 15.64 -15.54
CA ALA A 83 20.48 15.00 -14.28
C ALA A 83 21.24 15.97 -13.36
N LEU A 84 22.06 16.87 -13.91
CA LEU A 84 22.81 17.88 -13.14
C LEU A 84 21.93 18.84 -12.33
N LYS A 85 20.62 18.86 -12.57
CA LYS A 85 19.66 19.64 -11.77
C LYS A 85 19.11 18.87 -10.58
N TRP A 86 19.61 17.66 -10.33
CA TRP A 86 19.27 16.87 -9.16
C TRP A 86 19.59 17.63 -7.87
N LYS A 87 18.71 17.42 -6.89
CA LYS A 87 18.87 17.80 -5.49
C LYS A 87 18.30 16.67 -4.66
N ASN A 88 18.87 16.44 -3.48
CA ASN A 88 18.34 15.43 -2.57
C ASN A 88 16.87 15.72 -2.25
N THR A 89 16.09 14.65 -2.14
CA THR A 89 14.67 14.69 -1.80
C THR A 89 14.47 14.52 -0.30
N ASP A 90 13.27 14.85 0.16
CA ASP A 90 12.83 14.71 1.55
C ASP A 90 11.46 14.00 1.61
N ILE A 91 11.03 13.61 2.81
CA ILE A 91 9.76 12.90 3.03
C ILE A 91 8.57 13.68 2.47
N GLY A 92 8.55 15.01 2.65
CA GLY A 92 7.45 15.85 2.20
C GLY A 92 7.37 15.92 0.67
N GLU A 93 8.52 16.00 0.00
CA GLU A 93 8.60 15.95 -1.45
C GLU A 93 8.24 14.57 -2.00
N MET A 94 8.70 13.50 -1.37
CA MET A 94 8.36 12.13 -1.75
C MET A 94 6.85 11.85 -1.60
N LYS A 95 6.22 12.35 -0.52
CA LYS A 95 4.76 12.31 -0.35
C LYS A 95 4.02 13.05 -1.47
N ARG A 96 4.47 14.25 -1.85
CA ARG A 96 3.90 15.02 -2.98
C ARG A 96 4.09 14.27 -4.31
N PHE A 97 5.25 13.66 -4.52
CA PHE A 97 5.56 12.87 -5.71
C PHE A 97 4.64 11.64 -5.83
N LEU A 98 4.52 10.83 -4.77
CA LEU A 98 3.59 9.68 -4.75
C LEU A 98 2.13 10.12 -4.93
N SER A 99 1.75 11.26 -4.36
CA SER A 99 0.41 11.83 -4.57
C SER A 99 0.12 12.12 -6.04
N LEU A 100 1.11 12.60 -6.80
CA LEU A 100 0.98 12.81 -8.24
C LEU A 100 0.91 11.48 -9.00
N LEU A 101 1.70 10.46 -8.61
CA LEU A 101 1.62 9.11 -9.20
C LEU A 101 0.22 8.49 -9.01
N LEU A 102 -0.34 8.58 -7.80
CA LEU A 102 -1.70 8.12 -7.52
C LEU A 102 -2.73 8.89 -8.35
N LEU A 103 -2.57 10.22 -8.48
CA LEU A 103 -3.45 11.04 -9.30
C LEU A 103 -3.38 10.69 -10.79
N GLN A 104 -2.25 10.21 -11.31
CA GLN A 104 -2.15 9.73 -12.70
C GLN A 104 -2.95 8.43 -12.93
N GLY A 105 -3.11 7.61 -11.88
CA GLY A 105 -4.02 6.45 -11.93
C GLY A 105 -5.47 6.86 -12.15
N VAL A 106 -5.88 7.99 -11.57
CA VAL A 106 -7.25 8.55 -11.68
C VAL A 106 -7.42 9.37 -12.95
N VAL A 107 -6.49 10.30 -13.21
CA VAL A 107 -6.48 11.18 -14.39
C VAL A 107 -5.53 10.58 -15.39
N GLN A 108 -6.05 9.88 -16.40
CA GLN A 108 -5.21 9.26 -17.41
C GLN A 108 -4.94 10.21 -18.58
N LYS A 109 -3.69 10.24 -19.04
CA LYS A 109 -3.29 10.91 -20.29
C LYS A 109 -2.40 9.96 -21.10
N PRO A 110 -2.52 9.96 -22.43
CA PRO A 110 -1.75 9.05 -23.27
C PRO A 110 -0.26 9.40 -23.34
N VAL A 111 0.13 10.61 -22.90
CA VAL A 111 1.52 11.06 -22.91
C VAL A 111 1.83 11.76 -21.59
N GLU A 112 2.89 11.31 -20.92
CA GLU A 112 3.31 11.82 -19.60
C GLU A 112 3.45 13.35 -19.56
N LYS A 113 4.16 13.93 -20.54
CA LYS A 113 4.36 15.38 -20.62
C LYS A 113 3.05 16.18 -20.71
N TRP A 114 1.93 15.55 -21.06
CA TRP A 114 0.64 16.23 -21.15
C TRP A 114 0.06 16.56 -19.78
N PHE A 115 0.49 15.90 -18.69
CA PHE A 115 0.12 16.28 -17.33
C PHE A 115 0.57 17.70 -16.96
N TRP A 116 1.67 18.16 -17.56
CA TRP A 116 2.21 19.52 -17.38
C TRP A 116 1.91 20.46 -18.56
N SER A 117 1.03 20.07 -19.48
CA SER A 117 0.71 20.90 -20.64
C SER A 117 -0.05 22.17 -20.24
N LYS A 118 0.36 23.31 -20.81
CA LYS A 118 -0.37 24.58 -20.71
C LYS A 118 -1.41 24.78 -21.81
N ARG A 119 -1.54 23.83 -22.75
CA ARG A 119 -2.53 23.90 -23.83
C ARG A 119 -3.92 23.75 -23.22
N PRO A 120 -4.90 24.62 -23.53
CA PRO A 120 -6.22 24.59 -22.88
C PRO A 120 -6.90 23.21 -22.89
N ILE A 121 -6.85 22.50 -24.03
CA ILE A 121 -7.47 21.17 -24.18
C ILE A 121 -6.79 20.06 -23.36
N LEU A 122 -5.55 20.26 -22.92
CA LEU A 122 -4.79 19.27 -22.14
C LEU A 122 -4.52 19.70 -20.71
N SER A 123 -4.89 20.93 -20.34
CA SER A 123 -4.47 21.56 -19.10
C SER A 123 -4.94 20.78 -17.89
N THR A 124 -3.99 20.36 -17.05
CA THR A 124 -4.22 19.78 -15.73
C THR A 124 -3.38 20.56 -14.72
N PRO A 125 -3.81 21.78 -14.35
CA PRO A 125 -2.95 22.76 -13.67
C PRO A 125 -2.46 22.29 -12.30
N PHE A 126 -3.14 21.33 -11.68
CA PHE A 126 -2.76 20.77 -10.39
C PHE A 126 -1.36 20.15 -10.40
N PHE A 127 -0.99 19.40 -11.43
CA PHE A 127 0.32 18.75 -11.53
C PHE A 127 1.46 19.76 -11.43
N GLY A 128 1.44 20.79 -12.28
CA GLY A 128 2.45 21.85 -12.29
C GLY A 128 2.44 22.74 -11.05
N LYS A 129 1.33 22.80 -10.30
CA LYS A 129 1.23 23.51 -9.02
C LYS A 129 1.94 22.75 -7.89
N ILE A 130 1.89 21.43 -7.90
CA ILE A 130 2.51 20.58 -6.87
C ILE A 130 4.00 20.37 -7.15
N MET A 131 4.36 20.07 -8.40
CA MET A 131 5.73 19.76 -8.78
C MET A 131 5.99 20.08 -10.26
N SER A 132 7.18 20.57 -10.59
CA SER A 132 7.54 20.79 -12.00
C SER A 132 7.76 19.46 -12.75
N GLU A 133 7.45 19.42 -14.05
CA GLU A 133 7.71 18.26 -14.93
C GLU A 133 9.16 17.77 -14.82
N MET A 134 10.10 18.72 -14.77
CA MET A 134 11.52 18.43 -14.67
C MET A 134 11.87 17.76 -13.34
N ARG A 135 11.34 18.25 -12.21
CA ARG A 135 11.60 17.63 -10.90
C ARG A 135 10.92 16.27 -10.78
N TYR A 136 9.69 16.14 -11.26
CA TYR A 136 8.99 14.87 -11.32
C TYR A 136 9.78 13.82 -12.13
N GLY A 137 10.24 14.19 -13.32
CA GLY A 137 11.05 13.30 -14.17
C GLY A 137 12.40 12.94 -13.55
N LEU A 138 12.99 13.81 -12.73
CA LEU A 138 14.20 13.50 -11.98
C LEU A 138 13.92 12.52 -10.83
N LEU A 139 12.84 12.71 -10.08
CA LEU A 139 12.42 11.75 -9.05
C LEU A 139 12.09 10.39 -9.67
N MET A 140 11.33 10.34 -10.77
CA MET A 140 11.10 9.09 -11.51
C MET A 140 12.39 8.40 -11.95
N LYS A 141 13.43 9.17 -12.32
CA LYS A 141 14.71 8.61 -12.77
C LYS A 141 15.51 7.97 -11.63
N PHE A 142 15.48 8.57 -10.44
CA PHE A 142 16.33 8.18 -9.31
C PHE A 142 15.59 7.42 -8.22
N LEU A 143 14.27 7.27 -8.33
CA LEU A 143 13.45 6.52 -7.38
C LEU A 143 14.02 5.12 -7.19
N HIS A 144 14.32 4.79 -5.94
CA HIS A 144 14.98 3.54 -5.61
C HIS A 144 14.47 2.99 -4.28
N PHE A 145 14.50 1.66 -4.14
CA PHE A 145 13.90 0.93 -3.01
C PHE A 145 14.84 -0.12 -2.41
N GLU A 146 16.12 -0.10 -2.76
CA GLU A 146 17.08 -1.12 -2.32
C GLU A 146 18.50 -0.55 -2.15
N ASN A 147 19.31 -1.19 -1.31
CA ASN A 147 20.70 -0.80 -1.15
C ASN A 147 21.64 -1.48 -2.14
N ASN A 148 21.98 -0.78 -3.21
CA ASN A 148 22.91 -1.26 -4.23
C ASN A 148 24.33 -1.50 -3.69
N ASP A 149 24.77 -0.82 -2.64
CA ASP A 149 26.10 -1.02 -2.04
C ASP A 149 26.24 -2.39 -1.37
N VAL A 150 25.11 -3.00 -1.00
CA VAL A 150 25.07 -4.35 -0.42
C VAL A 150 25.19 -5.39 -1.53
N PHE A 151 24.48 -5.18 -2.64
CA PHE A 151 24.51 -6.09 -3.78
C PHE A 151 25.89 -6.18 -4.43
N ASP A 152 26.57 -5.05 -4.60
CA ASP A 152 27.91 -4.99 -5.20
C ASP A 152 29.00 -5.68 -4.35
N LYS A 153 28.77 -5.82 -3.04
CA LYS A 153 29.67 -6.57 -2.15
C LYS A 153 29.44 -8.07 -2.27
N GLU A 154 28.19 -8.51 -2.40
CA GLU A 154 27.85 -9.93 -2.53
C GLU A 154 28.22 -10.51 -3.91
N SER A 155 28.11 -9.73 -4.98
CA SER A 155 28.51 -10.15 -6.32
C SER A 155 30.03 -10.36 -6.42
N LYS A 156 30.83 -9.45 -5.84
CA LYS A 156 32.30 -9.56 -5.77
C LYS A 156 32.78 -10.65 -4.80
N ALA A 157 32.01 -10.99 -3.77
CA ALA A 157 32.35 -12.06 -2.83
C ALA A 157 32.12 -13.47 -3.40
N LYS A 158 31.31 -13.62 -4.46
CA LYS A 158 31.04 -14.91 -5.11
C LYS A 158 32.00 -15.24 -6.26
N GLU A 159 32.85 -14.30 -6.66
CA GLU A 159 33.89 -14.48 -7.69
C GLU A 159 35.29 -14.82 -7.12
N ASN A 160 35.42 -14.99 -5.80
CA ASN A 160 36.67 -15.40 -5.15
C ASN A 160 36.56 -16.77 -4.49
#